data_AF-A0A1F7YMH0-F1
#
_entry.id   AF-A0A1F7YMH0-F1
#
_cell.length_a   1.000
_cell.length_b   1.000
_cell.length_c   1.000
_cell.angle_alpha   90.00
_cell.angle_beta   90.00
_cell.angle_gamma   90.00
#
_symmetry.space_group_name_H-M   'P 1'
#
loop_
_entity.id
_entity.type
_entity.pdbx_description
1 polymer ?
#
loop_
_entity_poly.entity_id
_entity_poly.type
_entity_poly.pdbx_seq_one_letter_code
_entity_poly.pdbx_strand_id
1 'polypeptide(L)'
;MAFETEGTKEKISGSKPTSSTKITLQKAIDMGEYDPEYLATFPEWHTLSRHMQFELIRKALENRNYQLLRQWAEINNMLDFRLKPHLKVAMKNIEKQLAKVNEDREKLYLEFSK
;
A
#
# COMPACT_ATOMS: atom_id res chain seq x y z
N MET A 1 -40.31 -47.23 -19.78
CA MET A 1 -40.67 -46.55 -18.52
C MET A 1 -39.94 -45.22 -18.55
N ALA A 2 -40.70 -44.12 -18.57
CA ALA A 2 -40.20 -42.76 -18.70
C ALA A 2 -39.43 -42.32 -17.45
N PHE A 3 -38.41 -41.48 -17.63
CA PHE A 3 -38.25 -40.20 -16.92
C PHE A 3 -37.11 -39.40 -17.57
N GLU A 4 -37.50 -38.35 -18.29
CA GLU A 4 -36.65 -37.20 -18.58
C GLU A 4 -36.57 -36.34 -17.33
N THR A 5 -35.38 -35.83 -16.98
CA THR A 5 -35.23 -34.53 -16.30
C THR A 5 -33.95 -33.87 -16.79
N GLU A 6 -34.14 -33.06 -17.83
CA GLU A 6 -33.59 -31.74 -18.06
C GLU A 6 -32.30 -31.32 -17.35
N GLY A 7 -31.31 -30.98 -18.18
CA GLY A 7 -30.20 -30.15 -17.78
C GLY A 7 -30.65 -28.73 -17.46
N THR A 8 -30.22 -28.23 -16.32
CA THR A 8 -30.06 -26.80 -16.10
C THR A 8 -28.72 -26.61 -15.39
N LYS A 9 -27.69 -26.29 -16.16
CA LYS A 9 -26.39 -25.86 -15.60
C LYS A 9 -26.63 -24.47 -15.00
N GLU A 10 -26.83 -24.42 -13.69
CA GLU A 10 -26.85 -23.19 -12.92
C GLU A 10 -25.58 -22.38 -13.23
N LYS A 11 -25.77 -21.20 -13.81
CA LYS A 11 -24.72 -20.18 -13.87
C LYS A 11 -24.39 -19.82 -12.42
N ILE A 12 -23.24 -20.27 -11.95
CA ILE A 12 -22.63 -19.75 -10.73
C ILE A 12 -22.28 -18.29 -11.03
N SER A 13 -23.24 -17.42 -10.75
CA SER A 13 -23.08 -16.00 -10.57
C SER A 13 -22.10 -15.82 -9.41
N GLY A 14 -20.81 -15.80 -9.73
CA GLY A 14 -19.75 -15.45 -8.80
C GLY A 14 -20.00 -14.05 -8.29
N SER A 15 -20.62 -13.97 -7.12
CA SER A 15 -20.78 -12.78 -6.30
C SER A 15 -19.48 -11.99 -6.30
N LYS A 16 -19.55 -10.72 -6.72
CA LYS A 16 -18.50 -9.73 -6.45
C LYS A 16 -18.14 -9.81 -4.96
N PRO A 17 -16.87 -9.77 -4.56
CA PRO A 17 -16.52 -9.69 -3.15
C PRO A 17 -16.98 -8.33 -2.62
N THR A 18 -18.19 -8.28 -2.07
CA THR A 18 -18.69 -7.13 -1.31
C THR A 18 -18.10 -7.19 0.08
N SER A 19 -16.84 -6.81 0.19
CA SER A 19 -16.26 -6.31 1.42
C SER A 19 -15.35 -5.15 1.07
N SER A 20 -15.95 -4.04 0.66
CA SER A 20 -15.26 -2.75 0.70
C SER A 20 -15.12 -2.38 2.18
N THR A 21 -14.12 -2.95 2.84
CA THR A 21 -13.60 -2.40 4.09
C THR A 21 -13.18 -0.97 3.74
N LYS A 22 -14.05 0.00 4.02
CA LYS A 22 -13.78 1.41 3.74
C LYS A 22 -12.64 1.82 4.66
N ILE A 23 -11.42 1.68 4.17
CA ILE A 23 -10.23 2.20 4.82
C ILE A 23 -10.46 3.71 4.99
N THR A 24 -10.22 4.24 6.18
CA THR A 24 -10.33 5.68 6.44
C THR A 24 -9.06 6.39 5.98
N LEU A 25 -9.13 7.71 5.73
CA LEU A 25 -7.96 8.50 5.37
C LEU A 25 -6.82 8.29 6.37
N GLN A 26 -7.11 8.40 7.67
CA GLN A 26 -6.11 8.19 8.72
C GLN A 26 -5.47 6.80 8.64
N LYS A 27 -6.28 5.77 8.34
CA LYS A 27 -5.76 4.40 8.23
C LYS A 27 -4.85 4.24 7.00
N ALA A 28 -5.14 4.91 5.90
CA ALA A 28 -4.26 4.93 4.72
C ALA A 28 -2.91 5.58 5.06
N ILE A 29 -2.93 6.73 5.74
CA ILE A 29 -1.72 7.42 6.22
C ILE A 29 -0.89 6.52 7.17
N ASP A 30 -1.55 5.83 8.10
CA ASP A 30 -0.89 4.92 9.04
C ASP A 30 -0.27 3.70 8.32
N MET A 31 -0.85 3.28 7.21
CA MET A 31 -0.30 2.23 6.34
C MET A 31 0.85 2.73 5.45
N GLY A 32 1.13 4.04 5.46
CA GLY A 32 2.21 4.66 4.70
C GLY A 32 1.82 5.00 3.26
N GLU A 33 0.53 5.25 3.00
CA GLU A 33 0.06 5.75 1.71
C GLU A 33 0.25 7.27 1.63
N TYR A 34 1.05 7.70 0.66
CA TYR A 34 1.51 9.09 0.52
C TYR A 34 1.22 9.69 -0.86
N ASP A 35 0.62 8.93 -1.78
CA ASP A 35 0.26 9.43 -3.11
C ASP A 35 -0.90 10.43 -3.03
N PRO A 36 -0.70 11.72 -3.39
CA PRO A 36 -1.76 12.72 -3.34
C PRO A 36 -2.97 12.37 -4.22
N GLU A 37 -2.76 11.69 -5.35
CA GLU A 37 -3.85 11.30 -6.27
C GLU A 37 -4.75 10.24 -5.62
N TYR A 38 -4.14 9.27 -4.93
CA TYR A 38 -4.89 8.29 -4.15
C TYR A 38 -5.57 8.92 -2.94
N LEU A 39 -4.88 9.80 -2.21
CA LEU A 39 -5.44 10.46 -1.03
C LEU A 39 -6.62 11.38 -1.41
N ALA A 40 -6.64 11.93 -2.63
CA ALA A 40 -7.78 12.67 -3.17
C ALA A 40 -9.03 11.82 -3.41
N THR A 41 -8.98 10.50 -3.28
CA THR A 41 -10.20 9.67 -3.30
C THR A 41 -11.02 9.78 -2.02
N PHE A 42 -10.42 10.27 -0.92
CA PHE A 42 -11.10 10.46 0.36
C PHE A 42 -11.80 11.83 0.40
N PRO A 43 -13.11 11.89 0.73
CA PRO A 43 -13.82 13.17 0.85
C PRO A 43 -13.17 14.13 1.86
N GLU A 44 -12.62 13.57 2.95
CA GLU A 44 -11.91 14.31 4.00
C GLU A 44 -10.71 15.08 3.43
N TRP A 45 -10.01 14.54 2.42
CA TRP A 45 -8.82 15.15 1.83
C TRP A 45 -9.10 16.56 1.28
N HIS A 46 -10.22 16.74 0.60
CA HIS A 46 -10.61 18.02 -0.01
C HIS A 46 -11.02 19.09 1.00
N THR A 47 -11.29 18.70 2.25
CA THR A 47 -11.63 19.66 3.32
C THR A 47 -10.40 20.21 4.03
N LEU A 48 -9.24 19.55 3.86
CA LEU A 48 -8.00 19.93 4.51
C LEU A 48 -7.31 21.09 3.79
N SER A 49 -6.64 21.95 4.55
CA SER A 49 -5.75 22.95 3.98
C SER A 49 -4.55 22.26 3.32
N ARG A 50 -3.94 22.90 2.32
CA ARG A 50 -2.74 22.38 1.64
C ARG A 50 -1.59 22.06 2.61
N HIS A 51 -1.42 22.88 3.66
CA HIS A 51 -0.43 22.62 4.69
C HIS A 51 -0.76 21.34 5.48
N MET A 52 -2.03 21.14 5.85
CA MET A 52 -2.45 19.92 6.56
C MET A 52 -2.34 18.67 5.67
N GLN A 53 -2.69 18.78 4.39
CA GLN A 53 -2.47 17.72 3.41
C GLN A 53 -0.99 17.33 3.33
N PHE A 54 -0.10 18.32 3.31
CA PHE A 54 1.34 18.08 3.30
C PHE A 54 1.83 17.39 4.56
N GLU A 55 1.38 17.82 5.74
CA GLU A 55 1.75 17.18 7.01
C GLU A 55 1.29 15.71 7.07
N LEU A 56 0.11 15.38 6.53
CA LEU A 56 -0.34 14.00 6.40
C LEU A 56 0.55 13.18 5.44
N ILE A 57 0.93 13.76 4.29
CA ILE A 57 1.86 13.12 3.34
C ILE A 57 3.21 12.86 4.00
N ARG A 58 3.76 13.83 4.74
CA ARG A 58 5.02 13.68 5.47
C ARG A 58 4.95 12.53 6.47
N LYS A 59 3.86 12.48 7.26
CA LYS A 59 3.62 11.39 8.20
C LYS A 59 3.53 10.03 7.49
N ALA A 60 2.84 9.96 6.36
CA ALA A 60 2.76 8.72 5.58
C ALA A 60 4.11 8.27 5.01
N LEU A 61 4.92 9.20 4.49
CA LEU A 61 6.28 8.91 4.02
C LEU A 61 7.17 8.38 5.16
N GLU A 62 7.10 9.00 6.34
CA GLU A 62 7.82 8.53 7.52
C GLU A 62 7.38 7.13 7.94
N ASN A 63 6.07 6.87 7.98
CA ASN A 63 5.51 5.56 8.27
C ASN A 63 6.01 4.51 7.27
N ARG A 64 5.98 4.83 5.98
CA ARG A 64 6.46 3.91 4.92
C ARG A 64 7.95 3.62 5.07
N ASN A 65 8.76 4.65 5.30
CA ASN A 65 10.19 4.51 5.51
C ASN A 65 10.50 3.63 6.73
N TYR A 66 9.81 3.86 7.86
CA TYR A 66 9.97 3.04 9.06
C TYR A 66 9.60 1.57 8.81
N GLN A 67 8.49 1.30 8.12
CA GLN A 67 8.09 -0.05 7.77
C GLN A 67 9.15 -0.76 6.91
N LEU A 68 9.69 -0.08 5.89
CA LEU A 68 10.72 -0.63 5.00
C LEU A 68 12.04 -0.90 5.76
N LEU A 69 12.46 0.04 6.62
CA LEU A 69 13.65 -0.14 7.46
C LEU A 69 13.49 -1.32 8.43
N ARG A 70 12.31 -1.46 9.03
CA ARG A 70 11.99 -2.59 9.90
C ARG A 70 12.09 -3.91 9.14
N GLN A 71 11.48 -4.01 7.96
CA GLN A 71 11.56 -5.21 7.12
C GLN A 71 13.01 -5.51 6.69
N TRP A 72 13.77 -4.48 6.33
CA TRP A 72 15.18 -4.62 5.99
C TRP A 72 15.99 -5.16 7.17
N ALA A 73 15.76 -4.64 8.39
CA ALA A 73 16.43 -5.09 9.60
C ALA A 73 16.05 -6.54 9.97
N GLU A 74 14.77 -6.90 9.82
CA GLU A 74 14.28 -8.26 10.03
C GLU A 74 14.98 -9.26 9.09
N ILE A 75 15.15 -8.90 7.81
CA ILE A 75 15.82 -9.75 6.82
C ILE A 75 17.32 -9.89 7.11
N ASN A 76 18.01 -8.79 7.44
CA ASN A 76 19.45 -8.83 7.71
C ASN A 76 19.80 -9.60 8.97
N ASN A 77 18.93 -9.58 9.98
CA ASN A 77 19.14 -10.28 11.23
C ASN A 77 18.71 -11.76 11.20
N MET A 78 18.30 -12.29 10.05
CA MET A 78 17.96 -13.70 9.94
C MET A 78 19.19 -14.62 9.96
N LEU A 79 19.11 -15.66 10.79
CA LEU A 79 20.08 -16.75 10.82
C LEU A 79 20.22 -17.41 9.45
N ASP A 80 21.46 -17.73 9.09
CA ASP A 80 21.83 -18.37 7.84
C ASP A 80 21.30 -17.66 6.58
N PHE A 81 21.25 -16.32 6.59
CA PHE A 81 20.84 -15.51 5.44
C PHE A 81 21.52 -15.94 4.13
N ARG A 82 22.79 -16.36 4.19
CA ARG A 82 23.56 -16.85 3.03
C ARG A 82 22.91 -18.05 2.33
N LEU A 83 22.20 -18.91 3.07
CA LEU A 83 21.55 -20.12 2.58
C LEU A 83 20.16 -19.84 1.98
N LYS A 84 19.66 -18.60 2.07
CA LYS A 84 18.29 -18.22 1.68
C LYS A 84 18.31 -17.18 0.54
N PRO A 85 18.55 -17.60 -0.72
CA PRO A 85 18.73 -16.67 -1.84
C PRO A 85 17.50 -15.82 -2.16
N HIS A 86 16.30 -16.32 -1.86
CA HIS A 86 15.04 -15.57 -2.03
C HIS A 86 15.02 -14.28 -1.18
N LEU A 87 15.70 -14.28 -0.03
CA LEU A 87 15.78 -13.10 0.82
C LEU A 87 16.70 -12.02 0.26
N LYS A 88 17.73 -12.39 -0.51
CA LYS A 88 18.58 -11.43 -1.21
C LYS A 88 17.78 -10.64 -2.23
N VAL A 89 16.83 -11.30 -2.90
CA VAL A 89 15.92 -10.65 -3.84
C VAL A 89 14.98 -9.70 -3.09
N ALA A 90 14.39 -10.16 -1.98
CA ALA A 90 13.53 -9.33 -1.14
C ALA A 90 14.26 -8.09 -0.59
N MET A 91 15.48 -8.27 -0.06
CA MET A 91 16.34 -7.20 0.43
C MET A 91 16.60 -6.14 -0.63
N LYS A 92 17.02 -6.55 -1.84
CA LYS A 92 17.23 -5.63 -2.96
C LYS A 92 15.96 -4.87 -3.35
N ASN A 93 14.80 -5.52 -3.28
CA ASN A 93 13.53 -4.86 -3.56
C ASN A 93 13.17 -3.81 -2.50
N ILE A 94 13.46 -4.09 -1.23
CA ILE A 94 13.26 -3.13 -0.13
C ILE A 94 14.21 -1.94 -0.30
N GLU A 95 15.48 -2.16 -0.64
CA GLU A 95 16.46 -1.09 -0.90
C GLU A 95 16.01 -0.18 -2.05
N LYS A 96 15.51 -0.76 -3.14
CA LYS A 96 14.92 0.01 -4.25
C LYS A 96 13.72 0.84 -3.81
N GLN A 97 12.85 0.28 -2.97
CA GLN A 97 11.70 1.01 -2.45
C GLN A 97 12.11 2.14 -1.51
N LEU A 98 13.13 1.94 -0.66
CA LEU A 98 13.69 3.00 0.19
C LEU A 98 14.25 4.15 -0.65
N ALA A 99 14.99 3.83 -1.72
CA ALA A 99 15.49 4.85 -2.65
C ALA A 99 14.33 5.63 -3.29
N LYS A 100 13.30 4.93 -3.78
CA LYS A 100 12.11 5.56 -4.35
C LYS A 100 11.38 6.47 -3.35
N VAL A 101 11.19 6.03 -2.10
CA VAL A 101 10.54 6.85 -1.06
C VAL A 101 11.33 8.14 -0.80
N ASN A 102 12.66 8.10 -0.85
CA ASN A 102 13.49 9.30 -0.69
C ASN A 102 13.35 10.26 -1.89
N GLU A 103 13.34 9.74 -3.11
CA GLU A 103 13.11 10.53 -4.33
C GLU A 103 11.71 11.18 -4.31
N ASP A 104 10.68 10.39 -4.00
CA ASP A 104 9.30 10.85 -3.88
C ASP A 104 9.17 11.92 -2.79
N ARG A 105 9.88 11.75 -1.65
CA ARG A 105 9.91 12.75 -0.58
C ARG A 105 10.45 14.08 -1.08
N GLU A 106 11.57 14.09 -1.78
CA GLU A 106 12.15 15.33 -2.31
C GLU A 106 11.19 16.02 -3.29
N LYS A 107 10.61 15.25 -4.22
CA LYS A 107 9.62 15.74 -5.18
C LYS A 107 8.41 16.36 -4.48
N LEU A 108 7.78 15.65 -3.54
CA LEU A 108 6.59 16.11 -2.84
C LEU A 108 6.87 17.34 -1.97
N TYR A 109 8.07 17.42 -1.37
CA TYR A 109 8.47 18.62 -0.62
C TYR A 109 8.54 19.85 -1.52
N LEU A 110 9.09 19.73 -2.73
CA LEU A 110 9.15 20.82 -3.70
C LEU A 110 7.76 21.22 -4.22
N GLU A 111 6.86 20.25 -4.40
CA GLU A 111 5.49 20.50 -4.87
C GLU A 111 4.64 21.22 -3.82
N PHE A 112 4.80 20.88 -2.54
CA PHE A 112 4.01 21.48 -1.46
C PHE A 112 4.65 22.72 -0.82
N SER A 113 5.94 23.00 -1.06
CA SER A 113 6.61 24.21 -0.58
C SER A 113 6.37 25.47 -1.42
N LYS A 114 5.78 25.33 -2.63
CA LYS A 114 5.41 26.45 -3.51
C LYS A 114 4.10 27.07 -3.10
#